data_AF-A0A9E3NW69-F1
#
_entry.id   AF-A0A9E3NW69-F1
#
_cell.length_a   1.000
_cell.length_b   1.000
_cell.length_c   1.000
_cell.angle_alpha   90.00
_cell.angle_beta   90.00
_cell.angle_gamma   90.00
#
_symmetry.space_group_name_H-M   'P 1'
#
loop_
_entity.id
_entity.type
_entity.pdbx_description
1 polymer ?
#
loop_
_entity_poly.entity_id
_entity_poly.type
_entity_poly.pdbx_seq_one_letter_code
_entity_poly.pdbx_strand_id
1 'polypeptide(L)'
;MDRFLARLERGILGRLAIERLTTFIVGGMAIAYVLCLARPEFYTHLTLVPQLVPTQPWRLVSFLFLPPASSMIWVFFALYFTWLIGNNLEHEWGALKFNVFYLLGAVGTAAAGFITGEPQTNQYLNLTLYFAFATLFPDFEIRLFFILPVKVKWLAFLSAAFVIFRFVVGDVGTKAAIGVAFGNYLLFFAGHIASLVRGRRLMVRQAARRAEQRPRAEPESDARACAICGAKQSDGADIRVCSCDKCGGKARELCLEHARNH
;
A
#
# COMPACT_ATOMS: atom_id res chain seq x y z
N MET A 1 7.98 6.79 -16.73
CA MET A 1 7.27 8.00 -16.29
C MET A 1 8.20 9.04 -15.68
N ASP A 2 9.03 8.65 -14.70
CA ASP A 2 9.78 9.63 -13.90
C ASP A 2 10.78 10.47 -14.72
N ARG A 3 11.40 9.88 -15.77
CA ARG A 3 12.24 10.64 -16.72
C ARG A 3 11.48 11.69 -17.54
N PHE A 4 10.19 11.46 -17.82
CA PHE A 4 9.34 12.42 -18.55
C PHE A 4 8.87 13.53 -17.61
N LEU A 5 8.45 13.19 -16.39
CA LEU A 5 8.08 14.15 -15.36
C LEU A 5 9.26 15.06 -14.97
N ALA A 6 10.46 14.50 -14.77
CA ALA A 6 11.67 15.28 -14.51
C ALA A 6 12.12 16.16 -15.69
N ARG A 7 11.63 15.90 -16.90
CA ARG A 7 11.85 16.76 -18.07
C ARG A 7 10.84 17.90 -18.11
N LEU A 8 9.58 17.63 -17.76
CA LEU A 8 8.52 18.63 -17.63
C LEU A 8 8.78 19.60 -16.47
N GLU A 9 9.30 19.09 -15.34
CA GLU A 9 9.65 19.87 -14.16
C GLU A 9 10.79 20.85 -14.41
N ARG A 10 11.74 20.50 -15.29
CA ARG A 10 12.79 21.41 -15.75
C ARG A 10 12.30 22.44 -16.78
N GLY A 11 11.07 22.30 -17.27
CA GLY A 11 10.42 23.23 -18.21
C GLY A 11 9.48 24.23 -17.52
N ILE A 12 8.73 24.98 -18.31
CA ILE A 12 7.76 25.99 -17.83
C ILE A 12 6.68 25.39 -16.91
N LEU A 13 6.35 24.10 -17.07
CA LEU A 13 5.35 23.42 -16.24
C LEU A 13 5.74 23.33 -14.75
N GLY A 14 7.04 23.27 -14.42
CA GLY A 14 7.50 23.32 -13.03
C GLY A 14 7.07 24.62 -12.31
N ARG A 15 6.99 25.74 -13.05
CA ARG A 15 6.52 27.04 -12.53
C ARG A 15 5.00 27.19 -12.52
N LEU A 16 4.27 26.31 -13.21
CA LEU A 16 2.81 26.30 -13.27
C LEU A 16 2.18 25.29 -12.31
N ALA A 17 2.98 24.51 -11.58
CA ALA A 17 2.49 23.58 -10.58
C ALA A 17 1.80 24.37 -9.46
N ILE A 18 0.51 24.09 -9.25
CA ILE A 18 -0.25 24.74 -8.19
C ILE A 18 0.15 24.08 -6.88
N GLU A 19 0.81 24.83 -6.01
CA GLU A 19 1.10 24.39 -4.66
C GLU A 19 -0.19 24.32 -3.85
N ARG A 20 -0.31 23.27 -3.02
CA ARG A 20 -1.43 23.01 -2.13
C ARG A 20 -2.75 22.84 -2.89
N LEU A 21 -2.71 22.22 -4.08
CA LEU A 21 -3.86 21.97 -4.94
C LEU A 21 -5.02 21.33 -4.16
N THR A 22 -4.72 20.35 -3.30
CA THR A 22 -5.71 19.66 -2.46
C THR A 22 -6.48 20.63 -1.56
N THR A 23 -5.83 21.67 -1.03
CA THR A 23 -6.47 22.66 -0.16
C THR A 23 -7.52 23.47 -0.92
N PHE A 24 -7.23 23.85 -2.17
CA PHE A 24 -8.21 24.54 -3.03
C PHE A 24 -9.40 23.63 -3.38
N ILE A 25 -9.14 22.36 -3.70
CA ILE A 25 -10.19 21.38 -4.01
C ILE A 25 -11.11 21.17 -2.81
N VAL A 26 -10.54 20.89 -1.64
CA VAL A 26 -11.31 20.65 -0.41
C VAL A 26 -12.05 21.91 0.03
N GLY A 27 -11.45 23.09 -0.09
CA GLY A 27 -12.13 24.37 0.15
C GLY A 27 -13.34 24.56 -0.78
N GLY A 28 -13.18 24.26 -2.07
CA GLY A 28 -14.28 24.27 -3.04
C GLY A 28 -15.38 23.26 -2.71
N MET A 29 -15.02 22.03 -2.28
CA MET A 29 -15.98 21.02 -1.82
C MET A 29 -16.76 21.49 -0.58
N ALA A 30 -16.11 22.18 0.36
CA ALA A 30 -16.76 22.74 1.53
C ALA A 30 -17.78 23.83 1.16
N ILE A 31 -17.40 24.74 0.26
CA ILE A 31 -18.31 25.78 -0.26
C ILE A 31 -19.48 25.13 -1.00
N ALA A 32 -19.22 24.16 -1.87
CA ALA A 32 -20.24 23.42 -2.60
C ALA A 32 -21.21 22.71 -1.65
N TYR A 33 -20.71 22.12 -0.56
CA TYR A 33 -21.55 21.52 0.48
C TYR A 33 -22.50 22.55 1.11
N VAL A 34 -21.99 23.73 1.51
CA VAL A 34 -22.81 24.80 2.09
C VAL A 34 -23.88 25.28 1.10
N LEU A 35 -23.54 25.40 -0.19
CA LEU A 35 -24.53 25.72 -1.22
C LEU A 35 -25.60 24.63 -1.35
N CYS A 36 -25.21 23.35 -1.28
CA CYS A 36 -26.13 22.22 -1.31
C CYS A 36 -27.05 22.17 -0.08
N LEU A 37 -26.61 22.68 1.08
CA LEU A 37 -27.48 22.83 2.26
C LEU A 37 -28.58 23.87 2.01
N ALA A 38 -28.26 24.95 1.31
CA ALA A 38 -29.24 26.00 0.97
C ALA A 38 -30.19 25.55 -0.15
N ARG A 39 -29.65 24.90 -1.20
CA ARG A 39 -30.44 24.31 -2.29
C ARG A 39 -29.84 22.97 -2.73
N PRO A 40 -30.50 21.83 -2.46
CA PRO A 40 -29.99 20.51 -2.81
C PRO A 40 -29.72 20.32 -4.32
N GLU A 41 -30.42 21.07 -5.17
CA GLU A 41 -30.25 21.06 -6.64
C GLU A 41 -28.83 21.43 -7.09
N PHE A 42 -28.05 22.17 -6.29
CA PHE A 42 -26.67 22.50 -6.65
C PHE A 42 -25.82 21.25 -6.90
N TYR A 43 -26.10 20.13 -6.24
CA TYR A 43 -25.37 18.88 -6.46
C TYR A 43 -25.49 18.40 -7.92
N THR A 44 -26.69 18.45 -8.50
CA THR A 44 -26.90 18.03 -9.90
C THR A 44 -26.36 19.06 -10.87
N HIS A 45 -26.35 20.35 -10.53
CA HIS A 45 -25.71 21.40 -11.34
C HIS A 45 -24.18 21.29 -11.40
N LEU A 46 -23.56 20.81 -10.32
CA LEU A 46 -22.12 20.59 -10.22
C LEU A 46 -21.67 19.31 -10.93
N THR A 47 -22.52 18.28 -10.96
CA THR A 47 -22.24 16.97 -11.57
C THR A 47 -21.91 17.11 -13.06
N LEU A 48 -20.94 16.34 -13.56
CA LEU A 48 -20.63 16.36 -14.98
C LEU A 48 -21.70 15.58 -15.74
N VAL A 49 -22.52 16.28 -16.52
CA VAL A 49 -23.51 15.68 -17.42
C VAL A 49 -23.09 16.03 -18.85
N PRO A 50 -22.53 15.07 -19.62
CA PRO A 50 -21.91 15.34 -20.93
C PRO A 50 -22.82 16.10 -21.90
N GLN A 51 -24.11 15.77 -21.92
CA GLN A 51 -25.11 16.35 -22.81
C GLN A 51 -25.37 17.83 -22.53
N LEU A 52 -25.15 18.28 -21.29
CA LEU A 52 -25.39 19.65 -20.88
C LEU A 52 -24.17 20.54 -21.05
N VAL A 53 -22.96 19.97 -21.25
CA VAL A 53 -21.71 20.73 -21.36
C VAL A 53 -21.73 21.81 -22.45
N PRO A 54 -22.32 21.61 -23.66
CA PRO A 54 -22.40 22.67 -24.67
C PRO A 54 -23.13 23.92 -24.18
N THR A 55 -24.10 23.76 -23.29
CA THR A 55 -24.87 24.88 -22.70
C THR A 55 -24.35 25.32 -21.33
N GLN A 56 -23.63 24.44 -20.62
CA GLN A 56 -23.18 24.62 -19.25
C GLN A 56 -21.71 24.16 -19.11
N PRO A 57 -20.75 24.92 -19.68
CA PRO A 57 -19.36 24.48 -19.79
C PRO A 57 -18.64 24.36 -18.44
N TRP A 58 -19.11 25.07 -17.40
CA TRP A 58 -18.55 24.98 -16.05
C TRP A 58 -18.58 23.56 -15.46
N ARG A 59 -19.45 22.67 -15.97
CA ARG A 59 -19.54 21.26 -15.55
C ARG A 59 -18.24 20.48 -15.73
N LEU A 60 -17.36 20.91 -16.64
CA LEU A 60 -16.04 20.31 -16.85
C LEU A 60 -15.09 20.53 -15.68
N VAL A 61 -15.36 21.51 -14.82
CA VAL A 61 -14.51 21.84 -13.67
C VAL A 61 -15.28 21.66 -12.37
N SER A 62 -16.57 22.02 -12.34
CA SER A 62 -17.38 22.03 -11.12
C SER A 62 -17.54 20.67 -10.47
N PHE A 63 -17.54 19.59 -11.27
CA PHE A 63 -17.71 18.23 -10.76
C PHE A 63 -16.57 17.79 -9.82
N LEU A 64 -15.41 18.44 -9.93
CA LEU A 64 -14.26 18.21 -9.04
C LEU A 64 -14.55 18.64 -7.61
N PHE A 65 -15.46 19.58 -7.41
CA PHE A 65 -15.82 20.13 -6.10
C PHE A 65 -17.10 19.52 -5.52
N LEU A 66 -17.58 18.39 -6.05
CA LEU A 66 -18.72 17.70 -5.45
C LEU A 66 -18.39 17.29 -4.00
N PRO A 67 -19.29 17.58 -3.03
CA PRO A 67 -19.04 17.25 -1.64
C PRO A 67 -19.01 15.72 -1.44
N PRO A 68 -18.06 15.20 -0.64
CA PRO A 68 -17.86 13.75 -0.51
C PRO A 68 -18.92 13.04 0.32
N ALA A 69 -19.74 13.77 1.07
CA ALA A 69 -20.84 13.25 1.87
C ALA A 69 -21.98 14.28 1.99
N SER A 70 -23.20 13.79 2.21
CA SER A 70 -24.39 14.62 2.38
C SER A 70 -24.69 15.00 3.83
N SER A 71 -24.19 14.22 4.80
CA SER A 71 -24.42 14.46 6.23
C SER A 71 -23.34 15.38 6.83
N MET A 72 -23.76 16.30 7.70
CA MET A 72 -22.91 17.32 8.31
C MET A 72 -21.68 16.76 9.04
N ILE A 73 -21.86 15.71 9.83
CA ILE A 73 -20.77 15.11 10.60
C ILE A 73 -19.78 14.42 9.65
N TRP A 74 -20.28 13.59 8.74
CA TRP A 74 -19.40 12.83 7.84
C TRP A 74 -18.69 13.70 6.80
N VAL A 75 -19.31 14.81 6.35
CA VAL A 75 -18.63 15.70 5.40
C VAL A 75 -17.41 16.36 6.04
N PHE A 76 -17.48 16.74 7.31
CA PHE A 76 -16.33 17.30 8.04
C PHE A 76 -15.17 16.29 8.06
N PHE A 77 -15.44 15.06 8.48
CA PHE A 77 -14.43 14.00 8.49
C PHE A 77 -13.91 13.70 7.08
N ALA A 78 -14.78 13.59 6.07
CA ALA A 78 -14.39 13.28 4.70
C ALA A 78 -13.56 14.38 4.05
N LEU A 79 -13.86 15.66 4.31
CA LEU A 79 -13.05 16.79 3.86
C LEU A 79 -11.68 16.79 4.54
N TYR A 80 -11.63 16.55 5.85
CA TYR A 80 -10.37 16.41 6.58
C TYR A 80 -9.52 15.27 6.03
N PHE A 81 -10.10 14.09 5.80
CA PHE A 81 -9.38 12.95 5.23
C PHE A 81 -8.89 13.23 3.80
N THR A 82 -9.74 13.79 2.94
CA THR A 82 -9.35 14.16 1.58
C THR A 82 -8.18 15.15 1.59
N TRP A 83 -8.24 16.14 2.48
CA TRP A 83 -7.16 17.11 2.67
C TRP A 83 -5.87 16.46 3.18
N LEU A 84 -5.96 15.62 4.22
CA LEU A 84 -4.84 14.89 4.80
C LEU A 84 -4.14 14.04 3.73
N ILE A 85 -4.91 13.23 3.01
CA ILE A 85 -4.41 12.33 1.96
C ILE A 85 -3.71 13.12 0.87
N GLY A 86 -4.38 14.13 0.31
CA GLY A 86 -3.82 14.89 -0.81
C GLY A 86 -2.61 15.71 -0.41
N ASN A 87 -2.59 16.31 0.78
CA ASN A 87 -1.43 17.07 1.27
C ASN A 87 -0.20 16.18 1.50
N ASN A 88 -0.38 14.99 2.08
CA ASN A 88 0.72 14.03 2.24
C ASN A 88 1.23 13.52 0.89
N LEU A 89 0.32 13.22 -0.06
CA LEU A 89 0.71 12.81 -1.41
C LEU A 89 1.48 13.90 -2.16
N GLU A 90 1.01 15.14 -2.06
CA GLU A 90 1.66 16.29 -2.70
C GLU A 90 3.05 16.54 -2.11
N HIS A 91 3.23 16.34 -0.79
CA HIS A 91 4.52 16.44 -0.13
C HIS A 91 5.51 15.35 -0.59
N GLU A 92 5.06 14.10 -0.70
CA GLU A 92 5.91 12.99 -1.14
C GLU A 92 6.28 13.04 -2.62
N TRP A 93 5.38 13.55 -3.47
CA TRP A 93 5.57 13.55 -4.92
C TRP A 93 6.12 14.85 -5.49
N GLY A 94 5.99 15.94 -4.74
CA GLY A 94 6.10 17.28 -5.27
C GLY A 94 4.82 17.74 -6.01
N ALA A 95 4.63 19.06 -6.04
CA ALA A 95 3.42 19.69 -6.58
C ALA A 95 3.15 19.27 -8.04
N LEU A 96 4.17 19.25 -8.92
CA LEU A 96 3.98 18.96 -10.34
C LEU A 96 3.42 17.55 -10.59
N LYS A 97 4.02 16.53 -9.97
CA LYS A 97 3.60 15.14 -10.18
C LYS A 97 2.18 14.92 -9.64
N PHE A 98 1.86 15.52 -8.50
CA PHE A 98 0.51 15.49 -7.94
C PHE A 98 -0.51 16.19 -8.84
N ASN A 99 -0.20 17.39 -9.34
CA ASN A 99 -1.05 18.14 -10.26
C ASN A 99 -1.33 17.34 -11.54
N VAL A 100 -0.29 16.77 -12.17
CA VAL A 100 -0.45 15.95 -13.37
C VAL A 100 -1.28 14.71 -13.09
N PHE A 101 -1.04 14.02 -11.96
CA PHE A 101 -1.84 12.86 -11.56
C PHE A 101 -3.33 13.20 -11.42
N TYR A 102 -3.63 14.29 -10.70
CA TYR A 102 -5.00 14.72 -10.46
C TYR A 102 -5.70 15.20 -11.72
N LEU A 103 -5.06 16.07 -12.51
CA LEU A 103 -5.61 16.62 -13.75
C LEU A 103 -5.81 15.54 -14.82
N LEU A 104 -4.86 14.61 -14.95
CA LEU A 104 -5.01 13.50 -15.90
C LEU A 104 -6.18 12.59 -15.50
N GLY A 105 -6.35 12.33 -14.20
CA GLY A 105 -7.51 11.60 -13.68
C GLY A 105 -8.83 12.36 -13.91
N ALA A 106 -8.85 13.68 -13.71
CA ALA A 106 -10.01 14.54 -13.96
C ALA A 106 -10.42 14.53 -15.44
N VAL A 107 -9.45 14.76 -16.34
CA VAL A 107 -9.67 14.72 -17.80
C VAL A 107 -10.13 13.33 -18.23
N GLY A 108 -9.52 12.28 -17.70
CA GLY A 108 -9.91 10.90 -17.99
C GLY A 108 -11.35 10.59 -17.53
N THR A 109 -11.73 11.05 -16.34
CA THR A 109 -13.10 10.89 -15.81
C THR A 109 -14.09 11.64 -16.70
N ALA A 110 -13.75 12.86 -17.12
CA ALA A 110 -14.59 13.63 -18.03
C ALA A 110 -14.76 12.94 -19.39
N ALA A 111 -13.65 12.45 -19.97
CA ALA A 111 -13.67 11.69 -21.22
C ALA A 111 -14.54 10.42 -21.12
N ALA A 112 -14.46 9.68 -20.01
CA ALA A 112 -15.33 8.54 -19.76
C ALA A 112 -16.82 8.93 -19.77
N GLY A 113 -17.17 10.08 -19.19
CA GLY A 113 -18.50 10.66 -19.28
C GLY A 113 -18.92 10.90 -20.72
N PHE A 114 -18.12 11.61 -21.51
CA PHE A 114 -18.44 11.90 -22.92
C PHE A 114 -18.58 10.65 -23.79
N ILE A 115 -17.78 9.62 -23.56
CA ILE A 115 -17.83 8.36 -24.31
C ILE A 115 -19.10 7.57 -23.97
N THR A 116 -19.49 7.55 -22.69
CA THR A 116 -20.62 6.74 -22.21
C THR A 116 -21.96 7.47 -22.26
N GLY A 117 -21.94 8.80 -22.30
CA GLY A 117 -23.13 9.64 -22.11
C GLY A 117 -23.66 9.63 -20.68
N GLU A 118 -22.95 9.03 -19.72
CA GLU A 118 -23.42 8.92 -18.34
C GLU A 118 -22.88 10.06 -17.47
N PRO A 119 -23.65 10.54 -16.48
CA PRO A 119 -23.17 11.52 -15.52
C PRO A 119 -21.96 11.01 -14.73
N GLN A 120 -20.97 11.89 -14.52
CA GLN A 120 -19.75 11.56 -13.79
C GLN A 120 -19.55 12.45 -12.57
N THR A 121 -19.01 11.85 -11.51
CA THR A 121 -18.67 12.52 -10.25
C THR A 121 -17.17 12.39 -9.96
N ASN A 122 -16.69 13.12 -8.95
CA ASN A 122 -15.30 13.01 -8.48
C ASN A 122 -15.03 11.77 -7.61
N GLN A 123 -16.01 10.87 -7.43
CA GLN A 123 -15.91 9.76 -6.49
C GLN A 123 -14.71 8.83 -6.80
N TYR A 124 -14.62 8.34 -8.04
CA TYR A 124 -13.53 7.43 -8.42
C TYR A 124 -12.18 8.15 -8.51
N LEU A 125 -12.17 9.44 -8.86
CA LEU A 125 -10.98 10.28 -8.82
C LEU A 125 -10.41 10.37 -7.39
N ASN A 126 -11.25 10.75 -6.42
CA ASN A 126 -10.87 10.82 -5.00
C ASN A 126 -10.47 9.44 -4.46
N LEU A 127 -11.13 8.37 -4.92
CA LEU A 127 -10.79 7.03 -4.52
C LEU A 127 -9.40 6.61 -5.00
N THR A 128 -8.97 7.02 -6.21
CA THR A 128 -7.61 6.75 -6.69
C THR A 128 -6.54 7.50 -5.90
N LEU A 129 -6.83 8.71 -5.41
CA LEU A 129 -5.95 9.41 -4.45
C LEU A 129 -5.84 8.61 -3.15
N TYR A 130 -6.96 8.11 -2.64
CA TYR A 130 -6.96 7.26 -1.46
C TYR A 130 -6.12 5.98 -1.67
N PHE A 131 -6.24 5.31 -2.82
CA PHE A 131 -5.40 4.16 -3.16
C PHE A 131 -3.92 4.50 -3.32
N ALA A 132 -3.61 5.66 -3.88
CA ALA A 132 -2.26 6.18 -3.96
C ALA A 132 -1.64 6.34 -2.56
N PHE A 133 -2.39 6.96 -1.64
CA PHE A 133 -1.97 7.13 -0.26
C PHE A 133 -1.81 5.80 0.47
N ALA A 134 -2.76 4.87 0.31
CA ALA A 134 -2.67 3.54 0.89
C ALA A 134 -1.45 2.74 0.41
N THR A 135 -0.96 3.01 -0.80
CA THR A 135 0.20 2.33 -1.38
C THR A 135 1.52 2.89 -0.86
N LEU A 136 1.59 4.19 -0.57
CA LEU A 136 2.77 4.83 0.01
C LEU A 136 2.82 4.64 1.53
N PHE A 137 1.66 4.72 2.19
CA PHE A 137 1.52 4.72 3.65
C PHE A 137 0.57 3.63 4.14
N PRO A 138 0.85 2.34 3.88
CA PRO A 138 -0.07 1.24 4.20
C PRO A 138 -0.28 1.03 5.71
N ASP A 139 0.73 1.36 6.52
CA ASP A 139 0.71 1.22 7.98
C ASP A 139 0.30 2.50 8.71
N PHE A 140 -0.11 3.55 7.97
CA PHE A 140 -0.70 4.74 8.59
C PHE A 140 -1.98 4.36 9.34
N GLU A 141 -2.10 4.83 10.59
CA GLU A 141 -3.22 4.50 11.47
C GLU A 141 -4.19 5.68 11.55
N ILE A 142 -5.40 5.44 11.07
CA ILE A 142 -6.52 6.38 11.24
C ILE A 142 -7.28 5.96 12.48
N ARG A 143 -7.39 6.86 13.45
CA ARG A 143 -8.21 6.63 14.65
C ARG A 143 -9.67 6.94 14.33
N LEU A 144 -10.45 5.92 14.01
CA LEU A 144 -11.88 6.06 13.79
C LEU A 144 -12.56 6.47 15.11
N PHE A 145 -13.27 7.59 15.10
CA PHE A 145 -13.91 8.19 16.29
C PHE A 145 -12.97 8.37 17.49
N PHE A 146 -11.67 8.55 17.26
CA PHE A 146 -10.64 8.60 18.31
C PHE A 146 -10.50 7.32 19.17
N ILE A 147 -11.23 6.24 18.85
CA ILE A 147 -11.30 5.01 19.66
C ILE A 147 -10.59 3.85 18.96
N LEU A 148 -10.87 3.60 17.68
CA LEU A 148 -10.37 2.40 16.98
C LEU A 148 -9.25 2.77 15.98
N PRO A 149 -7.98 2.39 16.23
CA PRO A 149 -6.91 2.56 15.25
C PRO A 149 -7.08 1.55 14.12
N VAL A 150 -7.41 2.03 12.93
CA VAL A 150 -7.54 1.21 11.72
C VAL A 150 -6.43 1.59 10.75
N LYS A 151 -5.63 0.59 10.35
CA LYS A 151 -4.58 0.79 9.32
C LYS A 151 -5.21 1.00 7.96
N VAL A 152 -4.67 1.97 7.22
CA VAL A 152 -5.18 2.35 5.89
C VAL A 152 -5.22 1.17 4.92
N LYS A 153 -4.27 0.24 4.98
CA LYS A 153 -4.28 -0.96 4.12
C LYS A 153 -5.58 -1.78 4.22
N TRP A 154 -6.19 -1.88 5.39
CA TRP A 154 -7.43 -2.65 5.57
C TRP A 154 -8.62 -1.96 4.92
N LEU A 155 -8.71 -0.64 5.10
CA LEU A 155 -9.71 0.20 4.44
C LEU A 155 -9.51 0.19 2.90
N ALA A 156 -8.27 0.07 2.43
CA ALA A 156 -7.96 -0.05 1.01
C ALA A 156 -8.43 -1.38 0.43
N PHE A 157 -8.26 -2.49 1.15
CA PHE A 157 -8.82 -3.78 0.72
C PHE A 157 -10.36 -3.75 0.66
N LEU A 158 -11.02 -3.16 1.67
CA LEU A 158 -12.47 -3.00 1.68
C LEU A 158 -12.95 -2.14 0.49
N SER A 159 -12.30 -1.00 0.27
CA SER A 159 -12.60 -0.12 -0.85
C SER A 159 -12.35 -0.81 -2.20
N ALA A 160 -11.32 -1.66 -2.30
CA ALA A 160 -11.00 -2.39 -3.52
C ALA A 160 -12.09 -3.43 -3.82
N ALA A 161 -12.54 -4.16 -2.80
CA ALA A 161 -13.66 -5.09 -2.94
C ALA A 161 -14.93 -4.36 -3.40
N PHE A 162 -15.23 -3.19 -2.83
CA PHE A 162 -16.36 -2.36 -3.24
C PHE A 162 -16.25 -1.90 -4.71
N VAL A 163 -15.07 -1.44 -5.13
CA VAL A 163 -14.83 -1.03 -6.53
C VAL A 163 -14.97 -2.20 -7.49
N ILE A 164 -14.42 -3.36 -7.16
CA ILE A 164 -14.55 -4.57 -8.00
C ILE A 164 -16.02 -4.97 -8.12
N PHE A 165 -16.77 -4.93 -7.01
CA PHE A 165 -18.21 -5.19 -7.03
C PHE A 165 -18.95 -4.19 -7.95
N ARG A 166 -18.66 -2.88 -7.81
CA ARG A 166 -19.23 -1.84 -8.68
C ARG A 166 -18.79 -1.98 -10.14
N PHE A 167 -17.60 -2.50 -10.41
CA PHE A 167 -17.14 -2.78 -11.76
C PHE A 167 -17.90 -3.93 -12.40
N VAL A 168 -18.29 -4.97 -11.64
CA VAL A 168 -19.05 -6.09 -12.18
C VAL A 168 -20.52 -5.71 -12.39
N VAL A 169 -21.16 -5.14 -11.36
CA VAL A 169 -22.61 -4.88 -11.33
C VAL A 169 -22.97 -3.52 -11.95
N GLY A 170 -22.04 -2.57 -12.00
CA GLY A 170 -22.31 -1.21 -12.44
C GLY A 170 -22.67 -1.08 -13.91
N ASP A 171 -23.25 0.07 -14.22
CA ASP A 171 -23.54 0.55 -15.56
C ASP A 171 -22.25 0.80 -16.37
N VAL A 172 -22.40 1.03 -17.67
CA VAL A 172 -21.27 1.26 -18.58
C VAL A 172 -20.48 2.52 -18.19
N GLY A 173 -21.18 3.56 -17.71
CA GLY A 173 -20.58 4.79 -17.20
C GLY A 173 -19.69 4.54 -15.99
N THR A 174 -20.20 3.82 -14.98
CA THR A 174 -19.45 3.39 -13.79
C THR A 174 -18.22 2.57 -14.19
N LYS A 175 -18.37 1.61 -15.10
CA LYS A 175 -17.27 0.75 -15.57
C LYS A 175 -16.17 1.56 -16.26
N ALA A 176 -16.55 2.47 -17.15
CA ALA A 176 -15.62 3.36 -17.83
C ALA A 176 -14.90 4.29 -16.85
N ALA A 177 -15.62 4.88 -15.89
CA ALA A 177 -15.07 5.77 -14.88
C ALA A 177 -14.04 5.05 -14.00
N ILE A 178 -14.37 3.85 -13.52
CA ILE A 178 -13.44 2.99 -12.77
C ILE A 178 -12.22 2.66 -13.63
N GLY A 179 -12.43 2.22 -14.88
CA GLY A 179 -11.36 1.85 -15.79
C GLY A 179 -10.37 2.98 -16.05
N VAL A 180 -10.86 4.19 -16.30
CA VAL A 180 -9.99 5.35 -16.55
C VAL A 180 -9.32 5.85 -15.28
N ALA A 181 -10.05 5.97 -14.17
CA ALA A 181 -9.48 6.44 -12.91
C ALA A 181 -8.40 5.47 -12.39
N PHE A 182 -8.69 4.17 -12.35
CA PHE A 182 -7.71 3.16 -11.92
C PHE A 182 -6.62 2.93 -12.97
N GLY A 183 -6.90 3.14 -14.26
CA GLY A 183 -5.90 3.16 -15.32
C GLY A 183 -4.85 4.25 -15.07
N ASN A 184 -5.28 5.47 -14.74
CA ASN A 184 -4.38 6.55 -14.33
C ASN A 184 -3.57 6.19 -13.08
N TYR A 185 -4.21 5.62 -12.06
CA TYR A 185 -3.52 5.12 -10.87
C TYR A 185 -2.44 4.07 -11.20
N LEU A 186 -2.79 3.06 -12.00
CA LEU A 186 -1.86 2.00 -12.40
C LEU A 186 -0.71 2.55 -13.26
N LEU A 187 -0.94 3.53 -14.12
CA LEU A 187 0.11 4.20 -14.88
C LEU A 187 1.23 4.70 -13.95
N PHE A 188 0.85 5.38 -12.86
CA PHE A 188 1.79 5.95 -11.89
C PHE A 188 2.39 4.94 -10.92
N PHE A 189 1.62 3.92 -10.52
CA PHE A 189 2.06 2.98 -9.48
C PHE A 189 2.52 1.61 -9.99
N ALA A 190 2.32 1.24 -11.26
CA ALA A 190 2.74 -0.06 -11.77
C ALA A 190 4.23 -0.33 -11.55
N GLY A 191 5.08 0.67 -11.72
CA GLY A 191 6.53 0.56 -11.46
C GLY A 191 6.86 0.28 -9.99
N HIS A 192 6.17 0.97 -9.07
CA HIS A 192 6.35 0.83 -7.62
C HIS A 192 5.77 -0.50 -7.11
N ILE A 193 4.59 -0.90 -7.57
CA ILE A 193 3.99 -2.19 -7.22
C ILE A 193 4.87 -3.33 -7.75
N ALA A 194 5.39 -3.21 -8.99
CA ALA A 194 6.29 -4.20 -9.55
C ALA A 194 7.63 -4.29 -8.78
N SER A 195 8.19 -3.17 -8.30
CA SER A 195 9.41 -3.20 -7.48
C SER A 195 9.15 -3.83 -6.10
N LEU A 196 8.02 -3.55 -5.46
CA LEU A 196 7.62 -4.18 -4.19
C LEU A 196 7.44 -5.70 -4.35
N VAL A 197 6.75 -6.13 -5.41
CA VAL A 197 6.56 -7.57 -5.69
C VAL A 197 7.89 -8.24 -6.02
N ARG A 198 8.77 -7.61 -6.80
CA ARG A 198 10.11 -8.11 -7.08
C ARG A 198 10.96 -8.21 -5.81
N GLY A 199 10.95 -7.17 -4.97
CA GLY A 199 11.66 -7.16 -3.68
C GLY A 199 11.20 -8.27 -2.76
N ARG A 200 9.88 -8.44 -2.61
CA ARG A 200 9.30 -9.55 -1.83
C ARG A 200 9.66 -10.92 -2.42
N ARG A 201 9.58 -11.09 -3.74
CA ARG A 201 10.01 -12.34 -4.42
C ARG A 201 11.49 -12.64 -4.21
N LEU A 202 12.35 -11.61 -4.25
CA LEU A 202 13.78 -11.75 -4.00
C LEU A 202 14.05 -12.13 -2.54
N MET A 203 13.39 -11.47 -1.58
CA MET A 203 13.48 -11.80 -0.16
C MET A 203 13.01 -13.24 0.13
N VAL A 204 11.89 -13.67 -0.46
CA VAL A 204 11.39 -15.05 -0.33
C VAL A 204 12.38 -16.05 -0.94
N ARG A 205 12.95 -15.76 -2.12
CA ARG A 205 13.98 -16.60 -2.73
C ARG A 205 15.26 -16.66 -1.90
N GLN A 206 15.67 -15.55 -1.30
CA GLN A 206 16.83 -15.49 -0.41
C GLN A 206 16.58 -16.23 0.90
N ALA A 207 15.38 -16.12 1.47
CA ALA A 207 14.97 -16.87 2.65
C ALA A 207 14.94 -18.38 2.38
N ALA A 208 14.43 -18.79 1.20
CA ALA A 208 14.46 -20.19 0.76
C ALA A 208 15.90 -20.71 0.60
N ARG A 209 16.79 -19.95 -0.04
CA ARG A 209 18.21 -20.31 -0.16
C ARG A 209 18.92 -20.39 1.20
N ARG A 210 18.62 -19.50 2.14
CA ARG A 210 19.17 -19.56 3.51
C ARG A 210 18.64 -20.76 4.29
N ALA A 211 17.39 -21.17 4.05
CA ALA A 211 16.84 -22.38 4.64
C ALA A 211 17.50 -23.65 4.08
N GLU A 212 17.82 -23.65 2.79
CA GLU A 212 18.52 -24.75 2.10
C GLU A 212 20.01 -24.82 2.47
N GLN A 213 20.65 -23.66 2.67
CA GLN A 213 22.04 -23.54 3.15
C GLN A 213 22.16 -23.59 4.68
N ARG A 214 21.06 -23.77 5.40
CA ARG A 214 21.12 -23.97 6.85
C ARG A 214 21.94 -25.24 7.06
N PRO A 215 23.11 -25.17 7.73
CA PRO A 215 23.91 -26.37 7.97
C PRO A 215 22.99 -27.42 8.57
N ARG A 216 22.93 -28.59 7.93
CA ARG A 216 22.29 -29.76 8.54
C ARG A 216 22.97 -29.86 9.91
N ALA A 217 22.20 -29.75 10.99
CA ALA A 217 22.74 -29.91 12.33
C ALA A 217 23.64 -31.14 12.27
N GLU A 218 24.95 -30.93 12.48
CA GLU A 218 25.87 -32.05 12.50
C GLU A 218 25.28 -33.05 13.49
N PRO A 219 25.07 -34.32 13.10
CA PRO A 219 24.66 -35.32 14.06
C PRO A 219 25.68 -35.23 15.18
N GLU A 220 25.22 -34.88 16.37
CA GLU A 220 25.99 -34.67 17.59
C GLU A 220 27.15 -35.66 17.59
N SER A 221 28.33 -35.12 17.28
CA SER A 221 29.47 -35.92 16.85
C SER A 221 29.82 -36.85 18.00
N ASP A 222 29.67 -38.15 17.76
CA ASP A 222 30.26 -39.22 18.54
C ASP A 222 29.92 -39.12 20.04
N ALA A 223 28.79 -39.72 20.42
CA ALA A 223 28.54 -40.07 21.81
C ALA A 223 29.67 -41.01 22.25
N ARG A 224 30.75 -40.43 22.80
CA ARG A 224 31.90 -41.13 23.37
C ARG A 224 31.38 -42.31 24.17
N ALA A 225 32.02 -43.46 24.02
CA ALA A 225 31.58 -44.70 24.64
C ALA A 225 32.73 -45.31 25.43
N CYS A 226 32.45 -45.82 26.62
CA CYS A 226 33.46 -46.48 27.42
C CYS A 226 33.97 -47.74 26.69
N ALA A 227 35.29 -47.87 26.53
CA ALA A 227 35.91 -49.01 25.85
C ALA A 227 35.72 -50.36 26.57
N ILE A 228 35.27 -50.36 27.84
CA ILE A 228 35.09 -51.57 28.66
C ILE A 228 33.62 -51.99 28.71
N CYS A 229 32.71 -51.08 29.05
CA CYS A 229 31.28 -51.41 29.23
C CYS A 229 30.37 -50.87 28.13
N GLY A 230 30.88 -50.06 27.19
CA GLY A 230 30.09 -49.48 26.11
C GLY A 230 29.13 -48.36 26.53
N ALA A 231 29.13 -47.93 27.81
CA ALA A 231 28.30 -46.84 28.29
C ALA A 231 28.58 -45.55 27.49
N LYS A 232 27.52 -44.90 26.99
CA LYS A 232 27.62 -43.72 26.13
C LYS A 232 27.46 -42.43 26.92
N GLN A 233 28.11 -41.37 26.45
CA GLN A 233 27.94 -40.03 27.00
C GLN A 233 26.48 -39.53 26.88
N SER A 234 25.73 -39.99 25.87
CA SER A 234 24.32 -39.68 25.67
C SER A 234 23.39 -40.19 26.78
N ASP A 235 23.81 -41.23 27.50
CA ASP A 235 23.01 -41.89 28.53
C ASP A 235 23.32 -41.33 29.93
N GLY A 236 24.07 -40.23 30.01
CA GLY A 236 24.43 -39.54 31.26
C GLY A 236 25.73 -40.00 31.92
N ALA A 237 26.53 -40.86 31.26
CA ALA A 237 27.82 -41.30 31.77
C ALA A 237 28.91 -40.23 31.57
N ASP A 238 29.64 -39.85 32.64
CA ASP A 238 30.83 -38.99 32.54
C ASP A 238 32.01 -39.84 32.03
N ILE A 239 32.43 -39.59 30.79
CA ILE A 239 33.49 -40.33 30.10
C ILE A 239 34.74 -39.46 30.00
N ARG A 240 35.86 -40.01 30.47
CA ARG A 240 37.16 -39.34 30.53
C ARG A 240 38.20 -40.12 29.75
N VAL A 241 39.19 -39.41 29.23
CA VAL A 241 40.33 -39.99 28.54
C VAL A 241 41.40 -40.33 29.57
N CYS A 242 41.78 -41.61 29.66
CA CYS A 242 42.89 -42.07 30.49
C CYS A 242 44.09 -42.45 29.60
N SER A 243 45.27 -41.94 29.95
CA SER A 243 46.53 -42.19 29.23
C SER A 243 47.64 -42.67 30.17
N CYS A 244 47.31 -43.58 31.10
CA CYS A 244 48.29 -44.12 32.05
C CYS A 244 49.23 -45.16 31.40
N ASP A 245 50.38 -45.41 32.03
CA ASP A 245 51.35 -46.40 31.55
C ASP A 245 50.78 -47.83 31.51
N LYS A 246 49.82 -48.15 32.40
CA LYS A 246 49.08 -49.42 32.36
C LYS A 246 48.27 -49.61 31.07
N CYS A 247 47.85 -48.53 30.42
CA CYS A 247 47.19 -48.56 29.11
C CYS A 247 48.17 -48.69 27.93
N GLY A 248 49.47 -48.84 28.18
CA GLY A 248 50.50 -48.89 27.15
C GLY A 248 50.65 -47.55 26.40
N GLY A 249 50.37 -46.43 27.07
CA GLY A 249 50.46 -45.08 26.51
C GLY A 249 49.38 -44.72 25.48
N LYS A 250 48.43 -45.62 25.19
CA LYS A 250 47.30 -45.33 24.30
C LYS A 250 46.15 -44.70 25.09
N ALA A 251 45.74 -43.51 24.67
CA ALA A 251 44.56 -42.84 25.21
C ALA A 251 43.31 -43.71 25.03
N ARG A 252 42.60 -44.03 26.11
CA ARG A 252 41.33 -44.76 26.10
C ARG A 252 40.22 -43.96 26.76
N GLU A 253 39.02 -44.03 26.19
CA GLU A 253 37.82 -43.43 26.75
C GLU A 253 37.17 -44.40 27.75
N LEU A 254 37.06 -43.96 29.01
CA LEU A 254 36.55 -44.76 30.12
C LEU A 254 35.47 -43.97 30.87
N CYS A 255 34.40 -44.63 31.30
CA CYS A 255 33.46 -44.01 32.24
C CYS A 255 34.12 -43.81 33.61
N LEU A 256 33.58 -42.91 34.42
CA LEU A 256 34.18 -42.50 35.69
C LEU A 256 34.44 -43.66 36.67
N GLU A 257 33.58 -44.68 36.67
CA GLU A 257 33.76 -45.89 37.48
C GLU A 257 34.95 -46.73 37.02
N HIS A 258 35.08 -46.96 35.70
CA HIS A 258 36.21 -47.70 35.14
C HIS A 258 37.51 -46.90 35.17
N ALA A 259 37.45 -45.56 35.07
CA ALA A 259 38.62 -44.71 35.23
C ALA A 259 39.16 -44.71 36.67
N ARG A 260 38.30 -44.94 37.68
CA ARG A 260 38.71 -45.07 39.10
C ARG A 260 39.25 -46.45 39.45
N ASN A 261 38.75 -47.51 38.79
CA ASN A 261 39.12 -48.89 39.07
C ASN A 261 40.28 -49.43 38.22
N HIS A 262 40.90 -48.58 37.39
CA HIS A 262 42.02 -48.90 36.50
C HIS A 262 43.38 -48.56 37.15
#